data_AF-A0A4R5B7R8-F1
#
_entry.id   AF-A0A4R5B7R8-F1
#
_cell.length_a   1.000
_cell.length_b   1.000
_cell.length_c   1.000
_cell.angle_alpha   90.00
_cell.angle_beta   90.00
_cell.angle_gamma   90.00
#
_symmetry.space_group_name_H-M   'P 1'
#
loop_
_entity.id
_entity.type
_entity.pdbx_description
1 polymer ?
#
loop_
_entity_poly.entity_id
_entity_poly.type
_entity_poly.pdbx_seq_one_letter_code
_entity_poly.pdbx_strand_id
1 'polypeptide(L)'
;RGLPAVEKTLRMMTRYGTGFEARVHNIAANGPVVLTERTDVLERGSWRAEFWVCGTFKVEDDRITLWRDYFDWTTFLTASTKGLLTAALTSARSRSRR
;
A
#
# COMPACT_ATOMS: atom_id res chain seq x y z
N ARG A 1 -12.04 10.81 11.84
CA ARG A 1 -12.09 11.20 10.41
C ARG A 1 -11.50 12.60 10.26
N GLY A 2 -11.20 13.05 9.04
CA GLY A 2 -10.58 14.36 8.79
C GLY A 2 -9.05 14.32 8.80
N LEU A 3 -8.44 15.45 8.46
CA LEU A 3 -7.00 15.58 8.20
C LEU A 3 -6.12 15.06 9.35
N PRO A 4 -6.36 15.41 10.64
CA PRO A 4 -5.49 14.93 11.73
C PRO A 4 -5.49 13.40 11.89
N ALA A 5 -6.63 12.76 11.60
CA ALA A 5 -6.74 11.30 11.68
C ALA A 5 -6.00 10.61 10.52
N VAL A 6 -6.13 11.15 9.30
CA VAL A 6 -5.39 10.66 8.14
C VAL A 6 -3.89 10.83 8.34
N GLU A 7 -3.46 12.02 8.78
CA GLU A 7 -2.08 12.32 9.08
C GLU A 7 -1.49 11.35 10.12
N LYS A 8 -2.20 11.10 11.22
CA LYS A 8 -1.79 10.12 12.23
C LYS A 8 -1.57 8.73 11.61
N THR A 9 -2.48 8.26 10.77
CA THR A 9 -2.35 6.96 10.10
C THR A 9 -1.15 6.91 9.16
N LEU A 10 -0.96 7.92 8.31
CA LEU A 10 0.18 7.97 7.38
C LEU A 10 1.52 8.10 8.13
N ARG A 11 1.56 8.86 9.23
CA ARG A 11 2.74 8.92 10.11
C ARG A 11 3.06 7.58 10.76
N MET A 12 2.05 6.81 11.14
CA MET A 12 2.26 5.45 11.65
C MET A 12 2.78 4.52 10.55
N MET A 13 2.20 4.58 9.34
CA MET A 13 2.67 3.78 8.20
C MET A 13 4.13 4.09 7.84
N THR A 14 4.51 5.37 7.79
CA THR A 14 5.89 5.79 7.51
C THR A 14 6.86 5.50 8.64
N ARG A 15 6.40 5.44 9.90
CA ARG A 15 7.23 5.06 11.04
C ARG A 15 7.63 3.58 11.03
N TYR A 16 6.73 2.69 10.59
CA TYR A 16 6.95 1.24 10.65
C TYR A 16 7.25 0.59 9.30
N GLY A 17 6.82 1.19 8.19
CA GLY A 17 7.15 0.78 6.85
C GLY A 17 8.47 1.40 6.39
N THR A 18 9.22 0.67 5.58
CA THR A 18 10.45 1.16 4.95
C THR A 18 10.21 1.63 3.51
N GLY A 19 9.04 1.32 2.94
CA GLY A 19 8.69 1.68 1.57
C GLY A 19 7.19 1.52 1.30
N PHE A 20 6.69 2.37 0.40
CA PHE A 20 5.35 2.29 -0.19
C PHE A 20 5.46 2.63 -1.67
N GLU A 21 4.87 1.80 -2.52
CA GLU A 21 4.77 2.03 -3.96
C GLU A 21 3.31 1.83 -4.37
N ALA A 22 2.76 2.76 -5.15
CA ALA A 22 1.45 2.63 -5.76
C ALA A 22 1.63 2.61 -7.27
N ARG A 23 1.55 1.43 -7.88
CA ARG A 23 1.65 1.25 -9.34
C ARG A 23 0.28 1.42 -9.93
N VAL A 24 0.04 2.54 -10.62
CA VAL A 24 -1.24 2.82 -11.26
C VAL A 24 -1.28 2.12 -12.62
N HIS A 25 -2.27 1.25 -12.82
CA HIS A 25 -2.51 0.56 -14.09
C HIS A 25 -3.49 1.33 -14.94
N ASN A 26 -4.60 1.76 -14.33
CA ASN A 26 -5.64 2.55 -14.97
C ASN A 26 -6.06 3.70 -14.05
N ILE A 27 -6.39 4.84 -14.67
CA ILE A 27 -6.93 6.01 -13.98
C ILE A 27 -7.98 6.67 -14.86
N ALA A 28 -9.11 7.04 -14.25
CA ALA A 28 -10.19 7.73 -14.94
C ALA A 28 -10.83 8.76 -14.01
N ALA A 29 -11.34 9.85 -14.58
CA ALA A 29 -12.02 10.90 -13.84
C ALA A 29 -13.43 11.13 -14.41
N ASN A 30 -14.37 11.45 -13.53
CA ASN A 30 -15.70 11.93 -13.87
C ASN A 30 -16.10 13.05 -12.91
N GLY A 31 -16.00 14.30 -13.37
CA GLY A 31 -16.13 15.48 -12.52
C GLY A 31 -15.10 15.46 -11.38
N PRO A 32 -15.51 15.68 -10.11
CA PRO A 32 -14.58 15.69 -8.97
C PRO A 32 -14.13 14.28 -8.54
N VAL A 33 -14.67 13.21 -9.14
CA VAL A 33 -14.38 11.83 -8.75
C VAL A 33 -13.28 11.26 -9.63
N VAL A 34 -12.25 10.68 -9.00
CA VAL A 34 -11.16 9.96 -9.69
C VAL A 34 -11.15 8.52 -9.23
N LEU A 35 -11.15 7.59 -10.18
CA LEU A 35 -11.01 6.15 -9.96
C LEU A 35 -9.60 5.73 -10.33
N THR A 36 -9.01 4.83 -9.53
CA THR A 36 -7.70 4.23 -9.78
C THR A 36 -7.78 2.72 -9.67
N GLU A 37 -7.12 2.02 -10.57
CA GLU A 37 -6.79 0.60 -10.43
C GLU A 37 -5.28 0.49 -10.25
N ARG A 38 -4.85 -0.14 -9.17
CA ARG A 38 -3.46 -0.13 -8.74
C ARG A 38 -3.00 -1.48 -8.24
N THR A 39 -1.68 -1.66 -8.26
CA THR A 39 -0.99 -2.59 -7.37
C THR A 39 -0.22 -1.79 -6.34
N ASP A 40 -0.57 -1.96 -5.08
CA ASP A 40 0.13 -1.34 -3.97
C ASP A 40 1.15 -2.32 -3.39
N VAL A 41 2.33 -1.79 -3.05
CA VAL A 41 3.43 -2.52 -2.43
C VAL A 41 3.73 -1.89 -1.09
N LEU A 42 3.70 -2.71 -0.04
CA LEU A 42 4.14 -2.35 1.30
C LEU A 42 5.44 -3.06 1.64
N GLU A 43 6.39 -2.33 2.21
CA GLU A 43 7.70 -2.85 2.60
C GLU A 43 8.03 -2.56 4.06
N ARG A 44 8.73 -3.52 4.69
CA ARG A 44 9.31 -3.38 6.03
C ARG A 44 10.57 -4.22 6.13
N GLY A 45 11.73 -3.60 5.93
CA GLY A 45 13.00 -4.30 5.86
C GLY A 45 12.99 -5.29 4.70
N SER A 46 13.25 -6.58 4.97
CA SER A 46 13.21 -7.64 3.95
C SER A 46 11.80 -8.16 3.66
N TRP A 47 10.78 -7.76 4.43
CA TRP A 47 9.39 -8.13 4.16
C TRP A 47 8.79 -7.20 3.09
N ARG A 48 8.04 -7.80 2.16
CA ARG A 48 7.37 -7.12 1.05
C ARG A 48 6.03 -7.79 0.75
N ALA A 49 4.96 -7.01 0.67
CA ALA A 49 3.63 -7.48 0.28
C ALA A 49 3.10 -6.66 -0.89
N GLU A 50 2.60 -7.35 -1.91
CA GLU A 50 2.07 -6.76 -3.15
C GLU A 50 0.63 -7.24 -3.36
N PHE A 51 -0.30 -6.31 -3.51
CA PHE A 51 -1.73 -6.62 -3.62
C PHE A 51 -2.46 -5.59 -4.48
N TRP A 52 -3.59 -5.99 -5.09
CA TRP A 52 -4.40 -5.10 -5.90
C TRP A 52 -5.21 -4.14 -5.03
N VAL A 53 -5.44 -2.93 -5.55
CA VAL A 53 -6.25 -1.90 -4.91
C VAL A 53 -7.05 -1.15 -5.97
N CYS A 54 -8.34 -0.94 -5.70
CA CYS A 54 -9.18 -0.02 -6.46
C CYS A 54 -9.52 1.20 -5.59
N GLY A 55 -9.00 2.36 -5.95
CA GLY A 55 -9.19 3.60 -5.19
C GLY A 55 -10.27 4.50 -5.79
N THR A 56 -11.03 5.16 -4.92
CA THR A 56 -11.91 6.30 -5.24
C THR A 56 -11.44 7.53 -4.49
N PHE A 57 -11.12 8.58 -5.25
CA PHE A 57 -10.81 9.90 -4.73
C PHE A 57 -11.92 10.88 -5.08
N LYS A 58 -12.20 11.83 -4.19
CA LYS A 58 -12.85 13.09 -4.55
C LYS A 58 -11.86 14.22 -4.38
N VAL A 59 -11.77 15.08 -5.39
CA VAL A 59 -10.89 16.24 -5.40
C VAL A 59 -11.73 17.49 -5.62
N GLU A 60 -11.65 18.42 -4.69
CA GLU A 60 -12.33 19.72 -4.71
C GLU A 60 -11.29 20.78 -4.31
N ASP A 61 -11.23 21.91 -5.03
CA ASP A 61 -10.27 22.99 -4.81
C ASP A 61 -8.81 22.50 -4.66
N ASP A 62 -8.38 21.62 -5.56
CA ASP A 62 -7.06 20.98 -5.57
C ASP A 62 -6.71 20.18 -4.28
N ARG A 63 -7.72 19.83 -3.48
CA ARG A 63 -7.58 19.03 -2.25
C ARG A 63 -8.35 17.73 -2.34
N ILE A 64 -7.76 16.66 -1.81
CA ILE A 64 -8.46 15.38 -1.65
C ILE A 64 -9.44 15.49 -0.48
N THR A 65 -10.74 15.42 -0.77
CA THR A 65 -11.83 15.46 0.21
C THR A 65 -12.37 14.06 0.54
N LEU A 66 -12.15 13.08 -0.35
CA LEU A 66 -12.36 11.67 -0.09
C LEU A 66 -11.15 10.87 -0.61
N TRP A 67 -10.66 9.95 0.19
CA TRP A 67 -9.78 8.88 -0.24
C TRP A 67 -10.33 7.58 0.33
N ARG A 68 -10.70 6.67 -0.56
CA ARG A 68 -11.22 5.35 -0.21
C ARG A 68 -10.60 4.29 -1.10
N ASP A 69 -9.87 3.37 -0.49
CA ASP A 69 -9.31 2.23 -1.19
C ASP A 69 -10.10 0.96 -0.88
N TYR A 70 -10.37 0.18 -1.93
CA TYR A 70 -10.94 -1.16 -1.87
C TYR A 70 -9.86 -2.17 -2.20
N PHE A 71 -9.75 -3.19 -1.37
CA PHE A 71 -8.85 -4.32 -1.55
C PHE A 71 -9.46 -5.53 -0.86
N ASP A 72 -8.87 -6.70 -1.11
CA ASP A 72 -9.29 -7.94 -0.46
C ASP A 72 -8.28 -8.37 0.63
N TRP A 73 -8.81 -8.66 1.81
CA TRP A 73 -8.00 -9.10 2.95
C TRP A 73 -7.32 -10.43 2.70
N THR A 74 -7.96 -11.35 1.97
CA THR A 74 -7.34 -12.67 1.70
C THR A 74 -6.13 -12.53 0.78
N THR A 75 -6.21 -11.65 -0.21
CA THR A 75 -5.12 -11.27 -1.11
C THR A 75 -3.98 -10.64 -0.32
N PHE A 76 -4.29 -9.66 0.54
CA PHE A 76 -3.30 -8.99 1.38
C PHE A 76 -2.58 -9.96 2.33
N LEU A 77 -3.32 -10.84 3.01
CA LEU A 77 -2.76 -11.83 3.94
C LEU A 77 -1.90 -12.86 3.22
N THR A 78 -2.32 -13.30 2.03
CA THR A 78 -1.55 -14.23 1.19
C THR A 78 -0.24 -13.58 0.73
N ALA A 79 -0.30 -12.34 0.23
CA ALA A 79 0.87 -11.57 -0.16
C ALA A 79 1.82 -11.33 1.02
N SER A 80 1.27 -11.02 2.19
CA SER A 80 2.03 -10.83 3.43
C SER A 80 2.76 -12.09 3.87
N THR A 81 2.07 -13.24 3.81
CA THR A 81 2.65 -14.56 4.15
C THR A 81 3.78 -14.92 3.20
N LYS A 82 3.57 -14.75 1.89
CA LYS A 82 4.61 -14.93 0.87
C LYS A 82 5.82 -14.04 1.16
N GLY A 83 5.60 -12.77 1.49
CA GLY A 83 6.65 -11.82 1.87
C GLY A 83 7.46 -12.26 3.08
N LEU A 84 6.82 -12.82 4.11
CA LEU A 84 7.51 -13.37 5.29
C LEU A 84 8.38 -14.57 4.94
N LEU A 85 7.87 -15.50 4.11
CA LEU A 85 8.64 -16.68 3.68
C LEU A 85 9.87 -16.26 2.86
N THR A 86 9.73 -15.34 1.92
CA THR A 86 10.85 -14.80 1.13
C THR A 86 11.89 -14.11 2.02
N ALA A 87 11.45 -13.31 3.00
CA ALA A 87 12.34 -12.67 3.96
C ALA A 87 13.15 -13.70 4.77
N ALA A 88 12.50 -14.74 5.27
CA ALA A 88 13.14 -15.80 6.05
C ALA A 88 14.19 -16.56 5.23
N LEU A 89 13.86 -16.95 4.00
CA LEU A 89 14.79 -17.63 3.09
C LEU A 89 16.02 -16.76 2.77
N THR A 90 15.81 -15.47 2.54
CA THR A 90 16.90 -14.50 2.27
C THR A 90 17.84 -14.37 3.46
N SER A 91 17.28 -14.30 4.67
CA SER A 91 18.05 -14.27 5.93
C SER A 91 18.85 -15.57 6.15
N ALA A 92 18.26 -16.73 5.90
CA ALA A 92 18.96 -18.01 6.02
C ALA A 92 20.15 -18.11 5.03
N ARG A 93 19.95 -17.66 3.78
CA ARG A 93 20.99 -17.68 2.75
C ARG A 93 22.13 -16.69 3.02
N SER A 94 21.85 -15.54 3.62
CA SER A 94 22.90 -14.59 4.01
C SER A 94 23.73 -15.10 5.19
N ARG A 95 23.12 -15.89 6.08
CA ARG A 95 23.78 -16.51 7.24
C ARG A 95 24.66 -17.70 6.88
N SER A 96 24.33 -18.48 5.85
CA SER A 96 25.17 -19.60 5.38
C SER A 96 26.37 -19.16 4.52
N ARG A 97 26.45 -17.88 4.15
CA ARG A 97 27.54 -17.29 3.35
C ARG A 97 28.54 -16.49 4.19
N ARG A 98 28.33 -16.41 5.50
CA ARG A 98 29.29 -15.88 6.49
C ARG A 98 29.93 -17.05 7.22
#